data_AF-A0A0H1B3N4-F1
#
_entry.id   AF-A0A0H1B3N4-F1
#
_cell.length_a   1.000
_cell.length_b   1.000
_cell.length_c   1.000
_cell.angle_alpha   90.00
_cell.angle_beta   90.00
_cell.angle_gamma   90.00
#
_symmetry.space_group_name_H-M   'P 1'
#
loop_
_entity.id
_entity.type
_entity.pdbx_description
1 polymer ?
#
loop_
_entity_poly.entity_id
_entity_poly.type
_entity_poly.pdbx_seq_one_letter_code
_entity_poly.pdbx_strand_id
1 'polypeptide(L)'
;MSFMLLQTPDPRTLRDVLPDFTKTSHIFLPINDCRNVNEAEGGTHWSLLLVSVVDGVAFHYDSLPPGNCDEALQATQKLSHLLNRQLRFINLDDSPVQENSSDCGVFVCLHMRHLLLKRLLMANSSEKISMSLGGMRVNANHGRKEIVRIIEGFRKKGEQRRRSYVPTFTFVCSSLLLLLVTILALPVLPLLFFPDSDFSTRLRTEVWWRDGEMLARLSSTIAAISPPTNVHHQIKEFMLRLVWGYQRAT
;
A
#
# COMPACT_ATOMS: atom_id res chain seq x y z
N MET A 1 2.53 6.36 -11.80
CA MET A 1 2.33 5.49 -12.98
C MET A 1 2.48 6.26 -14.29
N SER A 2 1.65 7.28 -14.55
CA SER A 2 1.72 8.11 -15.76
C SER A 2 3.09 8.73 -16.01
N PHE A 3 3.69 9.35 -14.99
CA PHE A 3 5.05 9.91 -15.09
C PHE A 3 6.07 8.84 -15.52
N MET A 4 6.13 7.70 -14.82
CA MET A 4 7.03 6.59 -15.19
C MET A 4 6.78 6.08 -16.61
N LEU A 5 5.52 5.96 -17.01
CA LEU A 5 5.13 5.54 -18.35
C LEU A 5 5.63 6.52 -19.43
N LEU A 6 5.51 7.82 -19.19
CA LEU A 6 5.96 8.87 -20.10
C LEU A 6 7.49 8.93 -20.20
N GLN A 7 8.18 8.80 -19.06
CA GLN A 7 9.64 8.94 -18.99
C GLN A 7 10.40 7.67 -19.40
N THR A 8 9.73 6.51 -19.46
CA THR A 8 10.38 5.26 -19.86
C THR A 8 10.43 5.14 -21.39
N PRO A 9 11.63 4.97 -22.01
CA PRO A 9 11.75 4.83 -23.45
C PRO A 9 10.97 3.63 -24.02
N ASP A 10 11.16 2.43 -23.45
CA ASP A 10 10.36 1.25 -23.77
C ASP A 10 9.42 0.92 -22.61
N PRO A 11 8.11 1.19 -22.72
CA PRO A 11 7.18 0.98 -21.61
C PRO A 11 7.01 -0.51 -21.26
N ARG A 12 7.40 -1.46 -22.12
CA ARG A 12 7.29 -2.91 -21.83
C ARG A 12 8.16 -3.35 -20.65
N THR A 13 9.24 -2.61 -20.37
CA THR A 13 10.11 -2.89 -19.22
C THR A 13 9.42 -2.59 -17.89
N LEU A 14 8.29 -1.88 -17.90
CA LEU A 14 7.51 -1.56 -16.72
C LEU A 14 6.54 -2.67 -16.30
N ARG A 15 6.43 -3.78 -17.05
CA ARG A 15 5.46 -4.87 -16.77
C ARG A 15 5.63 -5.48 -15.39
N ASP A 16 6.87 -5.59 -14.91
CA ASP A 16 7.16 -6.18 -13.59
C ASP A 16 6.94 -5.19 -12.44
N VAL A 17 6.80 -3.90 -12.75
CA VAL A 17 6.64 -2.81 -11.78
C VAL A 17 5.20 -2.32 -11.69
N LEU A 18 4.45 -2.43 -12.78
CA LEU A 18 3.07 -2.01 -12.87
C LEU A 18 2.10 -3.15 -12.50
N PRO A 19 0.85 -2.82 -12.12
CA PRO A 19 -0.17 -3.83 -11.89
C PRO A 19 -0.42 -4.70 -13.12
N ASP A 20 -0.87 -5.92 -12.90
CA ASP A 20 -1.36 -6.77 -13.99
C ASP A 20 -2.67 -6.21 -14.57
N PHE A 21 -2.66 -5.94 -15.88
CA PHE A 21 -3.81 -5.39 -16.61
C PHE A 21 -4.70 -6.44 -17.26
N THR A 22 -4.43 -7.74 -17.11
CA THR A 22 -5.16 -8.82 -17.80
C THR A 22 -6.67 -8.81 -17.57
N LYS A 23 -7.13 -8.40 -16.37
CA LYS A 23 -8.55 -8.31 -15.99
C LYS A 23 -9.07 -6.88 -15.93
N THR A 24 -8.29 -5.90 -16.39
CA THR A 24 -8.63 -4.49 -16.25
C THR A 24 -9.52 -4.03 -17.40
N SER A 25 -10.71 -3.52 -17.07
CA SER A 25 -11.61 -2.92 -18.07
C SER A 25 -11.27 -1.45 -18.35
N HIS A 26 -10.95 -0.69 -17.31
CA HIS A 26 -10.69 0.74 -17.38
C HIS A 26 -9.45 1.13 -16.57
N ILE A 27 -8.68 2.08 -17.08
CA ILE A 27 -7.51 2.64 -16.40
C ILE A 27 -7.66 4.16 -16.31
N PHE A 28 -7.60 4.70 -15.11
CA PHE A 28 -7.53 6.14 -14.88
C PHE A 28 -6.07 6.53 -14.66
N LEU A 29 -5.56 7.44 -15.49
CA LEU A 29 -4.22 8.00 -15.37
C LEU A 29 -4.30 9.51 -15.20
N PRO A 30 -3.96 10.06 -14.02
CA PRO A 30 -3.65 11.47 -13.89
C PRO A 30 -2.43 11.81 -14.74
N ILE A 31 -2.54 12.77 -15.64
CA ILE A 31 -1.45 13.24 -16.51
C ILE A 31 -0.89 14.55 -15.94
N ASN A 32 0.43 14.70 -16.01
CA ASN A 32 1.15 15.88 -15.60
C ASN A 32 2.25 16.21 -16.62
N ASP A 33 2.53 17.49 -16.78
CA ASP A 33 3.47 18.09 -17.73
C ASP A 33 4.93 18.06 -17.27
N CYS A 34 5.25 17.41 -16.15
CA CYS A 34 6.63 17.28 -15.70
C CYS A 34 7.47 16.46 -16.69
N ARG A 35 8.56 17.08 -17.17
CA ARG A 35 9.55 16.45 -18.06
C ARG A 35 10.87 16.12 -17.36
N ASN A 36 11.12 16.71 -16.20
CA ASN A 36 12.40 16.58 -15.50
C ASN A 36 12.35 15.46 -14.46
N VAL A 37 13.03 14.36 -14.73
CA VAL A 37 13.12 13.19 -13.81
C VAL A 37 13.85 13.49 -12.50
N ASN A 38 14.65 14.56 -12.45
CA ASN A 38 15.42 14.92 -11.27
C ASN A 38 14.69 15.94 -10.38
N GLU A 39 13.53 16.41 -10.80
CA GLU A 39 12.73 17.40 -10.06
C GLU A 39 11.54 16.73 -9.39
N ALA A 40 11.65 16.55 -8.08
CA ALA A 40 10.53 16.09 -7.28
C ALA A 40 9.38 17.10 -7.34
N GLU A 41 8.15 16.60 -7.46
CA GLU A 41 6.94 17.43 -7.51
C GLU A 41 6.93 18.45 -8.66
N GLY A 42 7.72 18.23 -9.72
CA GLY A 42 7.72 19.06 -10.91
C GLY A 42 6.41 18.99 -11.71
N GLY A 43 6.32 19.82 -12.75
CA GLY A 43 5.12 20.02 -13.55
C GLY A 43 4.18 21.08 -12.94
N THR A 44 3.39 21.72 -13.79
CA THR A 44 2.54 22.86 -13.43
C THR A 44 1.05 22.53 -13.53
N HIS A 45 0.69 21.48 -14.27
CA HIS A 45 -0.70 21.22 -14.60
C HIS A 45 -1.06 19.73 -14.49
N TRP A 46 -2.32 19.47 -14.15
CA TRP A 46 -2.87 18.13 -14.03
C TRP A 46 -4.10 17.97 -14.91
N SER A 47 -4.16 16.87 -15.65
CA SER A 47 -5.33 16.46 -16.44
C SER A 47 -5.61 14.98 -16.24
N LEU A 48 -6.67 14.46 -16.84
CA LEU A 48 -7.09 13.07 -16.67
C LEU A 48 -7.16 12.34 -18.01
N LEU A 49 -6.55 11.16 -18.07
CA LEU A 49 -6.73 10.19 -19.15
C LEU A 49 -7.51 8.97 -18.62
N LEU A 50 -8.67 8.70 -19.21
CA LEU A 50 -9.44 7.47 -18.95
C LEU A 50 -9.34 6.55 -20.16
N VAL A 51 -8.83 5.35 -19.94
CA VAL A 51 -8.63 4.35 -21.00
C VAL A 51 -9.65 3.23 -20.81
N SER A 52 -10.51 3.01 -21.79
CA SER A 52 -11.27 1.76 -21.93
C SER A 52 -10.40 0.74 -22.66
N VAL A 53 -9.94 -0.27 -21.93
CA VAL A 53 -9.08 -1.35 -22.46
C VAL A 53 -9.88 -2.28 -23.38
N VAL A 54 -11.17 -2.44 -23.09
CA VAL A 54 -12.08 -3.28 -23.85
C VAL A 54 -12.41 -2.63 -25.19
N ASP A 55 -12.75 -1.33 -25.18
CA ASP A 55 -13.12 -0.60 -26.40
C ASP A 55 -11.90 -0.10 -27.20
N GLY A 56 -10.71 -0.12 -26.61
CA GLY A 56 -9.49 0.37 -27.23
C GLY A 56 -9.50 1.89 -27.45
N VAL A 57 -10.05 2.65 -26.48
CA VAL A 57 -10.19 4.11 -26.58
C VAL A 57 -9.66 4.78 -25.33
N ALA A 58 -8.95 5.89 -25.51
CA ALA A 58 -8.43 6.75 -24.45
C ALA A 58 -9.05 8.14 -24.55
N PHE A 59 -9.75 8.56 -23.49
CA PHE A 59 -10.43 9.85 -23.38
C PHE A 59 -9.62 10.79 -22.49
N HIS A 60 -9.22 11.93 -23.03
CA HIS A 60 -8.51 12.97 -22.30
C HIS A 60 -9.47 14.08 -21.87
N TYR A 61 -9.44 14.40 -20.57
CA TYR A 61 -10.21 15.46 -19.94
C TYR A 61 -9.24 16.47 -19.35
N ASP A 62 -9.36 17.70 -19.81
CA ASP A 62 -8.54 18.81 -19.33
C ASP A 62 -9.43 19.96 -18.88
N SER A 63 -9.07 20.56 -17.75
CA SER A 63 -9.77 21.71 -17.20
C SER A 63 -9.11 23.04 -17.58
N LEU A 64 -7.94 23.03 -18.23
CA LEU A 64 -7.21 24.22 -18.65
C LEU A 64 -6.62 24.06 -20.08
N PRO A 65 -7.42 24.24 -21.15
CA PRO A 65 -6.92 24.17 -22.53
C PRO A 65 -5.89 25.27 -22.88
N PRO A 66 -4.89 25.02 -23.76
CA PRO A 66 -4.69 23.79 -24.56
C PRO A 66 -4.16 22.59 -23.76
N GLY A 67 -3.75 22.80 -22.51
CA GLY A 67 -3.57 21.73 -21.51
C GLY A 67 -2.52 20.68 -21.86
N ASN A 68 -2.67 19.50 -21.27
CA ASN A 68 -1.75 18.36 -21.39
C ASN A 68 -2.08 17.44 -22.58
N CYS A 69 -2.57 17.97 -23.70
CA CYS A 69 -3.03 17.16 -24.83
C CYS A 69 -1.90 16.29 -25.41
N ASP A 70 -0.71 16.87 -25.60
CA ASP A 70 0.46 16.17 -26.13
C ASP A 70 0.97 15.09 -25.16
N GLU A 71 1.02 15.40 -23.87
CA GLU A 71 1.40 14.46 -22.81
C GLU A 71 0.39 13.30 -22.72
N ALA A 72 -0.91 13.59 -22.83
CA ALA A 72 -1.96 12.57 -22.82
C ALA A 72 -1.92 11.67 -24.06
N LEU A 73 -1.63 12.24 -25.24
CA LEU A 73 -1.43 11.48 -26.47
C LEU A 73 -0.21 10.55 -26.36
N GLN A 74 0.92 11.06 -25.86
CA GLN A 74 2.12 10.27 -25.63
C GLN A 74 1.87 9.14 -24.61
N ALA A 75 1.18 9.44 -23.51
CA ALA A 75 0.80 8.43 -22.52
C ALA A 75 -0.08 7.34 -23.15
N THR A 76 -1.01 7.73 -24.02
CA THR A 76 -1.88 6.79 -24.76
C THR A 76 -1.06 5.86 -25.65
N GLN A 77 -0.10 6.39 -26.41
CA GLN A 77 0.78 5.60 -27.28
C GLN A 77 1.65 4.62 -26.47
N LYS A 78 2.24 5.09 -25.37
CA LYS A 78 3.06 4.25 -24.48
C LYS A 78 2.24 3.15 -23.83
N LEU A 79 1.03 3.47 -23.38
CA LEU A 79 0.12 2.48 -22.80
C LEU A 79 -0.36 1.47 -23.85
N SER A 80 -0.64 1.92 -25.07
CA SER A 80 -0.98 1.07 -26.21
C SER A 80 0.10 0.01 -26.46
N HIS A 81 1.37 0.41 -26.43
CA HIS A 81 2.50 -0.49 -26.56
C HIS A 81 2.67 -1.44 -25.36
N LEU A 82 2.49 -0.93 -24.13
CA LEU A 82 2.55 -1.74 -22.91
C LEU A 82 1.51 -2.87 -22.93
N LEU A 83 0.26 -2.51 -23.27
CA LEU A 83 -0.89 -3.42 -23.31
C LEU A 83 -0.92 -4.31 -24.56
N ASN A 84 -0.07 -4.04 -25.55
CA ASN A 84 -0.10 -4.68 -26.86
C ASN A 84 -1.50 -4.60 -27.51
N ARG A 85 -2.11 -3.41 -27.45
CA ARG A 85 -3.46 -3.13 -27.96
C ARG A 85 -3.49 -1.74 -28.58
N GLN A 86 -4.10 -1.60 -29.74
CA GLN A 86 -4.29 -0.28 -30.35
C GLN A 86 -5.26 0.56 -29.49
N LEU A 87 -4.84 1.76 -29.11
CA LEU A 87 -5.69 2.72 -28.40
C LEU A 87 -5.94 3.94 -29.27
N ARG A 88 -7.20 4.27 -29.52
CA ARG A 88 -7.60 5.52 -30.18
C ARG A 88 -7.67 6.64 -29.16
N PHE A 89 -6.93 7.71 -29.39
CA PHE A 89 -6.96 8.91 -28.55
C PHE A 89 -8.13 9.82 -28.94
N ILE A 90 -8.83 10.35 -27.93
CA ILE A 90 -9.89 11.35 -28.08
C ILE A 90 -9.67 12.44 -27.03
N ASN A 91 -9.41 13.67 -27.49
CA ASN A 91 -9.44 14.85 -26.64
C ASN A 91 -10.90 15.32 -26.48
N LEU A 92 -11.39 15.44 -25.25
CA LEU A 92 -12.75 15.91 -25.00
C LEU A 92 -12.78 17.41 -24.70
N ASP A 93 -13.25 18.15 -25.68
CA ASP A 93 -13.34 19.61 -25.65
C ASP A 93 -14.53 20.13 -24.82
N ASP A 94 -15.42 19.24 -24.37
CA ASP A 94 -16.59 19.56 -23.55
C ASP A 94 -16.38 19.32 -22.04
N SER A 95 -15.13 19.14 -21.63
CA SER A 95 -14.74 19.00 -20.23
C SER A 95 -14.97 20.31 -19.46
N PRO A 96 -15.45 20.25 -18.20
CA PRO A 96 -15.56 21.44 -17.36
C PRO A 96 -14.22 22.17 -17.20
N VAL A 97 -14.23 23.46 -17.50
CA VAL A 97 -13.05 24.34 -17.44
C VAL A 97 -12.94 25.00 -16.06
N GLN A 98 -11.72 25.10 -15.54
CA GLN A 98 -11.45 25.80 -14.28
C GLN A 98 -11.31 27.31 -14.48
N GLU A 99 -11.65 28.10 -13.46
CA GLU A 99 -11.54 29.56 -13.52
C GLU A 99 -10.20 30.11 -12.97
N ASN A 100 -9.48 29.32 -12.17
CA ASN A 100 -8.21 29.72 -11.54
C ASN A 100 -7.04 28.86 -12.07
N SER A 101 -5.83 29.04 -11.53
CA SER A 101 -4.62 28.33 -11.97
C SER A 101 -4.23 27.11 -11.11
N SER A 102 -4.99 26.77 -10.06
CA SER A 102 -4.55 25.77 -9.06
C SER A 102 -5.53 24.65 -8.77
N ASP A 103 -6.72 24.68 -9.37
CA ASP A 103 -7.77 23.67 -9.15
C ASP A 103 -7.64 22.43 -10.05
N CYS A 104 -6.71 22.38 -11.01
CA CYS A 104 -6.60 21.31 -12.00
C CYS A 104 -6.57 19.90 -11.38
N GLY A 105 -5.78 19.70 -10.31
CA GLY A 105 -5.75 18.44 -9.56
C GLY A 105 -7.08 18.10 -8.86
N VAL A 106 -7.82 19.12 -8.41
CA VAL A 106 -9.17 18.94 -7.83
C VAL A 106 -10.15 18.51 -8.92
N PHE A 107 -10.08 19.13 -10.11
CA PHE A 107 -10.90 18.75 -11.26
C PHE A 107 -10.63 17.29 -11.66
N VAL A 108 -9.37 16.85 -11.72
CA VAL A 108 -9.01 15.44 -11.96
C VAL A 108 -9.73 14.51 -10.99
N CYS A 109 -9.67 14.76 -9.68
CA CYS A 109 -10.35 13.94 -8.68
C CYS A 109 -11.88 13.93 -8.87
N LEU A 110 -12.48 15.09 -9.17
CA LEU A 110 -13.93 15.22 -9.35
C LEU A 110 -14.42 14.55 -10.64
N HIS A 111 -13.67 14.67 -11.74
CA HIS A 111 -13.91 13.97 -13.01
C HIS A 111 -13.83 12.46 -12.81
N MET A 112 -12.76 11.96 -12.16
CA MET A 112 -12.62 10.53 -11.84
C MET A 112 -13.82 10.01 -11.05
N ARG A 113 -14.22 10.72 -9.99
CA ARG A 113 -15.38 10.35 -9.17
C ARG A 113 -16.67 10.31 -9.98
N HIS A 114 -16.91 11.31 -10.83
CA HIS A 114 -18.11 11.37 -11.65
C HIS A 114 -18.15 10.23 -12.67
N LEU A 115 -17.08 10.06 -13.45
CA LEU A 115 -16.97 8.98 -14.44
C LEU A 115 -17.15 7.61 -13.79
N LEU A 116 -16.50 7.36 -12.65
CA LEU A 116 -16.63 6.08 -11.98
C LEU A 116 -18.05 5.85 -11.44
N LEU A 117 -18.57 6.75 -10.61
CA LEU A 117 -19.80 6.52 -9.85
C LEU A 117 -21.08 6.77 -10.64
N LYS A 118 -21.05 7.62 -11.67
CA LYS A 118 -22.24 8.04 -12.42
C LYS A 118 -22.27 7.50 -13.85
N ARG A 119 -21.16 6.95 -14.35
CA ARG A 119 -21.06 6.38 -15.69
C ARG A 119 -20.71 4.89 -15.61
N LEU A 120 -19.48 4.57 -15.24
CA LEU A 120 -18.94 3.21 -15.37
C LEU A 120 -19.63 2.19 -14.45
N LEU A 121 -19.90 2.54 -13.19
CA LEU A 121 -20.53 1.61 -12.24
C LEU A 121 -22.06 1.54 -12.33
N MET A 122 -22.69 2.50 -13.00
CA MET A 122 -24.15 2.51 -13.18
C MET A 122 -24.60 1.79 -14.45
N ALA A 123 -23.70 1.59 -15.40
CA ALA A 123 -24.03 1.01 -16.69
C ALA A 123 -24.14 -0.50 -16.63
N ASN A 124 -25.11 -1.03 -17.37
CA ASN A 124 -25.20 -2.45 -17.65
C ASN A 124 -24.18 -2.84 -18.73
N SER A 125 -23.77 -4.11 -18.76
CA SER A 125 -22.72 -4.61 -19.68
C SER A 125 -23.01 -4.43 -21.17
N SER A 126 -24.26 -4.16 -21.56
CA SER A 126 -24.69 -3.95 -22.96
C SER A 126 -24.94 -2.49 -23.32
N GLU A 127 -24.88 -1.56 -22.36
CA GLU A 127 -25.28 -0.17 -22.59
C GLU A 127 -24.08 0.68 -23.03
N LYS A 128 -24.28 1.48 -24.10
CA LYS A 128 -23.28 2.47 -24.51
C LYS A 128 -23.33 3.66 -23.57
N ILE A 129 -22.20 3.95 -22.95
CA ILE A 129 -22.08 5.04 -21.99
C ILE A 129 -21.45 6.24 -22.69
N SER A 130 -22.09 7.41 -22.58
CA SER A 130 -21.45 8.65 -22.99
C SER A 130 -20.33 9.00 -22.02
N MET A 131 -19.14 9.23 -22.58
CA MET A 131 -17.95 9.68 -21.85
C MET A 131 -17.83 11.20 -21.80
N SER A 132 -18.77 11.93 -22.40
CA SER A 132 -18.86 13.39 -22.31
C SER A 132 -19.08 13.86 -20.86
N LEU A 133 -18.37 14.93 -20.49
CA LEU A 133 -18.63 15.71 -19.27
C LEU A 133 -19.35 17.04 -19.56
N GLY A 134 -19.87 17.21 -20.78
CA GLY A 134 -20.68 18.36 -21.16
C GLY A 134 -21.85 18.56 -20.20
N GLY A 135 -21.99 19.78 -19.66
CA GLY A 135 -23.03 20.11 -18.68
C GLY A 135 -22.75 19.66 -17.24
N MET A 136 -21.63 18.99 -16.97
CA MET A 136 -21.20 18.71 -15.59
C MET A 136 -20.81 20.00 -14.89
N ARG A 137 -21.43 20.27 -13.74
CA ARG A 137 -21.06 21.41 -12.88
C ARG A 137 -20.03 20.97 -11.85
N VAL A 138 -18.91 21.68 -11.79
CA VAL A 138 -17.82 21.41 -10.85
C VAL A 138 -17.83 22.48 -9.75
N ASN A 139 -17.77 22.05 -8.49
CA ASN A 139 -17.55 22.93 -7.35
C ASN A 139 -16.23 22.55 -6.69
N ALA A 140 -15.14 23.18 -7.15
CA ALA A 140 -13.79 22.86 -6.69
C ALA A 140 -13.59 23.21 -5.20
N ASN A 141 -14.19 24.30 -4.71
CA ASN A 141 -14.16 24.67 -3.29
C ASN A 141 -14.75 23.58 -2.38
N HIS A 142 -15.89 23.01 -2.78
CA HIS A 142 -16.45 21.86 -2.06
C HIS A 142 -15.53 20.63 -2.18
N GLY A 143 -15.01 20.37 -3.38
CA GLY A 143 -14.05 19.29 -3.64
C GLY A 143 -12.83 19.34 -2.73
N ARG A 144 -12.18 20.50 -2.59
CA ARG A 144 -11.05 20.71 -1.67
C ARG A 144 -11.43 20.38 -0.23
N LYS A 145 -12.56 20.92 0.26
CA LYS A 145 -13.05 20.64 1.62
C LYS A 145 -13.35 19.16 1.84
N GLU A 146 -13.84 18.46 0.82
CA GLU A 146 -14.11 17.02 0.89
C GLU A 146 -12.81 16.20 0.94
N ILE A 147 -11.85 16.50 0.05
CA ILE A 147 -10.54 15.83 0.01
C ILE A 147 -9.84 15.95 1.37
N VAL A 148 -9.78 17.16 1.94
CA VAL A 148 -9.18 17.38 3.27
C VAL A 148 -9.90 16.58 4.34
N ARG A 149 -11.24 16.57 4.34
CA ARG A 149 -12.02 15.77 5.29
C ARG A 149 -11.71 14.27 5.19
N ILE A 150 -11.54 13.75 3.98
CA ILE A 150 -11.20 12.34 3.73
C ILE A 150 -9.80 12.02 4.26
N ILE A 151 -8.80 12.85 3.92
CA ILE A 151 -7.41 12.70 4.38
C ILE A 151 -7.34 12.70 5.91
N GLU A 152 -7.99 13.67 6.55
CA GLU A 152 -8.07 13.77 8.01
C GLU A 152 -8.76 12.56 8.65
N GLY A 153 -9.82 12.04 8.00
CA GLY A 153 -10.48 10.82 8.42
C GLY A 153 -9.53 9.61 8.42
N PHE A 154 -8.72 9.45 7.37
CA PHE A 154 -7.72 8.38 7.30
C PHE A 154 -6.58 8.57 8.30
N ARG A 155 -6.10 9.80 8.49
CA ARG A 155 -5.07 10.14 9.48
C ARG A 155 -5.51 9.71 10.90
N LYS A 156 -6.71 10.10 11.31
CA LYS A 156 -7.30 9.72 12.62
C LYS A 156 -7.45 8.21 12.77
N LYS A 157 -7.93 7.51 11.74
CA LYS A 157 -8.02 6.03 11.75
C LYS A 157 -6.65 5.37 11.90
N GLY A 158 -5.62 5.90 11.22
CA GLY A 158 -4.24 5.42 11.34
C GLY A 158 -3.64 5.63 12.73
N GLU A 159 -3.92 6.79 13.34
CA GLU A 159 -3.52 7.07 14.73
C GLU A 159 -4.20 6.13 15.73
N GLN A 160 -5.50 5.86 15.56
CA GLN A 160 -6.22 4.93 16.42
C GLN A 160 -5.64 3.51 16.33
N ARG A 161 -5.33 3.03 15.12
CA ARG A 161 -4.69 1.71 14.93
C ARG A 161 -3.33 1.63 15.62
N ARG A 162 -2.50 2.68 15.52
CA ARG A 162 -1.20 2.73 16.21
C ARG A 162 -1.35 2.73 17.73
N ARG A 163 -2.31 3.49 18.27
CA ARG A 163 -2.60 3.53 19.71
C ARG A 163 -3.10 2.19 20.25
N SER A 164 -3.84 1.41 19.46
CA SER A 164 -4.25 0.06 19.85
C SER A 164 -3.12 -0.97 19.74
N TYR A 165 -2.17 -0.78 18.82
CA TYR A 165 -1.05 -1.70 18.58
C TYR A 165 0.07 -1.60 19.63
N VAL A 166 0.41 -0.39 20.08
CA VAL A 166 1.54 -0.19 21.01
C VAL A 166 1.34 -0.91 22.36
N PRO A 167 0.19 -0.79 23.07
CA PRO A 167 -0.02 -1.46 24.34
C PRO A 167 -0.05 -2.98 24.21
N THR A 168 -0.64 -3.50 23.12
CA THR A 168 -0.73 -4.93 22.86
C THR A 168 0.65 -5.52 22.52
N PHE A 169 1.45 -4.83 21.72
CA PHE A 169 2.83 -5.25 21.43
C PHE A 169 3.70 -5.22 22.69
N THR A 170 3.65 -4.15 23.49
CA THR A 170 4.41 -4.07 24.75
C THR A 170 3.97 -5.16 25.73
N PHE A 171 2.67 -5.42 25.87
CA PHE A 171 2.16 -6.47 26.73
C PHE A 171 2.68 -7.85 26.30
N VAL A 172 2.59 -8.19 25.01
CA VAL A 172 3.08 -9.46 24.47
C VAL A 172 4.59 -9.61 24.66
N CYS A 173 5.39 -8.58 24.38
CA CYS A 173 6.83 -8.62 24.61
C CYS A 173 7.20 -8.77 26.09
N SER A 174 6.54 -8.03 26.99
CA SER A 174 6.77 -8.15 28.43
C SER A 174 6.38 -9.53 28.96
N SER A 175 5.26 -10.10 28.51
CA SER A 175 4.84 -11.45 28.89
C SER A 175 5.79 -12.54 28.37
N LEU A 176 6.26 -12.44 27.12
CA LEU A 176 7.25 -13.35 26.54
C LEU A 176 8.60 -13.26 27.26
N LEU A 177 9.05 -12.05 27.60
CA LEU A 177 10.28 -11.85 28.35
C LEU A 177 10.18 -12.44 29.77
N LEU A 178 9.05 -12.20 30.46
CA LEU A 178 8.82 -12.79 31.78
C LEU A 178 8.82 -14.32 31.72
N LEU A 179 8.14 -14.89 30.71
CA LEU A 179 8.12 -16.33 30.49
C LEU A 179 9.53 -16.89 30.26
N LEU A 180 10.34 -16.24 29.41
CA LEU A 180 11.71 -16.65 29.14
C LEU A 180 12.58 -16.60 30.41
N VAL A 181 12.48 -15.53 31.20
CA VAL A 181 13.17 -15.40 32.49
C VAL A 181 12.72 -16.49 33.45
N THR A 182 11.42 -16.78 33.54
CA THR A 182 10.95 -17.86 34.41
C THR A 182 11.51 -19.21 34.00
N ILE A 183 11.48 -19.57 32.72
CA ILE A 183 11.96 -20.87 32.24
C ILE A 183 13.47 -21.02 32.43
N LEU A 184 14.25 -19.94 32.27
CA LEU A 184 15.71 -19.98 32.39
C LEU A 184 16.21 -19.84 33.83
N ALA A 185 15.57 -19.01 34.66
CA ALA A 185 16.09 -18.65 35.98
C ALA A 185 15.54 -19.56 37.10
N LEU A 186 14.25 -19.94 37.08
CA LEU A 186 13.66 -20.76 38.15
C LEU A 186 14.39 -22.11 38.38
N PRO A 187 14.90 -22.82 37.36
CA PRO A 187 15.64 -24.06 37.59
C PRO A 187 17.00 -23.84 38.24
N VAL A 188 17.58 -22.65 38.09
CA VAL A 188 18.94 -22.31 38.58
C VAL A 188 18.91 -21.67 39.96
N LEU A 189 17.80 -21.02 40.34
CA LEU A 189 17.64 -20.37 41.64
C LEU A 189 17.93 -21.29 42.85
N PRO A 190 17.41 -22.53 42.93
CA PRO A 190 17.70 -23.45 44.03
C PRO A 190 19.19 -23.80 44.15
N LEU A 191 19.90 -23.87 43.01
CA LEU A 191 21.35 -24.14 42.97
C LEU A 191 22.17 -22.98 43.54
N LEU A 192 21.68 -21.74 43.43
CA LEU A 192 22.35 -20.54 43.96
C LEU A 192 22.06 -20.31 45.43
N PHE A 193 20.80 -20.48 45.87
CA PHE A 193 20.39 -20.15 47.24
C PHE A 193 20.45 -21.35 48.21
N PHE A 194 20.36 -22.58 47.70
CA PHE A 194 20.37 -23.82 48.51
C PHE A 194 21.26 -24.89 47.87
N PRO A 195 22.57 -24.63 47.73
CA PRO A 195 23.48 -25.48 46.95
C PRO A 195 23.62 -26.91 47.49
N ASP A 196 23.54 -27.08 48.82
CA ASP A 196 23.75 -28.37 49.51
C ASP A 196 22.46 -29.13 49.84
N SER A 197 21.33 -28.71 49.27
CA SER A 197 20.06 -29.43 49.44
C SER A 197 20.00 -30.69 48.58
N ASP A 198 19.33 -31.74 49.06
CA ASP A 198 19.14 -33.00 48.32
C ASP A 198 18.35 -32.81 47.00
N PHE A 199 17.61 -31.70 46.90
CA PHE A 199 16.93 -31.28 45.69
C PHE A 199 17.91 -30.71 44.64
N SER A 200 18.85 -29.87 45.08
CA SER A 200 19.89 -29.28 44.22
C SER A 200 20.87 -30.31 43.67
N THR A 201 21.20 -31.35 44.43
CA THR A 201 22.01 -32.48 43.95
C THR A 201 21.30 -33.30 42.87
N ARG A 202 20.00 -33.59 43.03
CA ARG A 202 19.20 -34.28 41.99
C ARG A 202 19.06 -33.48 40.71
N LEU A 203 18.83 -32.17 40.82
CA LEU A 203 18.79 -31.26 39.65
C LEU A 203 20.10 -31.20 38.88
N ARG A 204 21.24 -31.39 39.56
CA ARG A 204 22.57 -31.39 38.92
C ARG A 204 22.83 -32.67 38.14
N THR A 205 22.27 -33.80 38.58
CA THR A 205 22.43 -35.11 37.93
C THR A 205 21.45 -35.33 36.77
N GLU A 206 20.25 -34.76 36.84
CA GLU A 206 19.33 -34.71 35.72
C GLU A 206 19.77 -33.58 34.78
N VAL A 207 20.51 -33.92 33.73
CA VAL A 207 21.05 -32.95 32.77
C VAL A 207 19.92 -32.37 31.91
N TRP A 208 19.15 -31.44 32.48
CA TRP A 208 18.06 -30.69 31.85
C TRP A 208 18.47 -29.86 30.62
N TRP A 209 19.77 -29.73 30.38
CA TRP A 209 20.34 -28.92 29.31
C TRP A 209 20.71 -29.70 28.04
N ARG A 210 20.62 -31.04 28.03
CA ARG A 210 21.33 -31.81 26.97
C ARG A 210 20.53 -32.15 25.70
N ASP A 211 19.21 -32.28 25.72
CA ASP A 211 18.53 -33.01 24.62
C ASP A 211 17.35 -32.28 23.96
N GLY A 212 17.43 -30.96 23.74
CA GLY A 212 16.51 -30.24 22.83
C GLY A 212 15.01 -30.20 23.22
N GLU A 213 14.60 -30.87 24.29
CA GLU A 213 13.22 -30.97 24.78
C GLU A 213 12.68 -29.61 25.28
N MET A 214 13.58 -28.75 25.77
CA MET A 214 13.28 -27.36 26.13
C MET A 214 12.83 -26.53 24.92
N LEU A 215 13.45 -26.71 23.75
CA LEU A 215 13.10 -25.99 22.53
C LEU A 215 11.70 -26.39 22.03
N ALA A 216 11.34 -27.67 22.15
CA ALA A 216 10.02 -28.17 21.80
C ALA A 216 8.92 -27.59 22.71
N ARG A 217 9.17 -27.47 24.03
CA ARG A 217 8.23 -26.89 25.00
C ARG A 217 8.08 -25.37 24.90
N LEU A 218 9.17 -24.66 24.57
CA LEU A 218 9.12 -23.23 24.27
C LEU A 218 8.29 -22.96 23.01
N SER A 219 8.49 -23.77 21.97
CA SER A 219 7.76 -23.66 20.70
C SER A 219 6.24 -23.85 20.88
N SER A 220 5.81 -24.84 21.66
CA SER A 220 4.39 -25.10 21.91
C SER A 220 3.71 -24.02 22.76
N THR A 221 4.43 -23.42 23.71
CA THR A 221 3.89 -22.37 24.58
C THR A 221 3.78 -21.02 23.85
N ILE A 222 4.73 -20.70 22.95
CA ILE A 222 4.67 -19.51 22.09
C ILE A 222 3.51 -19.60 21.08
N ALA A 223 3.19 -20.80 20.61
CA ALA A 223 2.03 -21.05 19.76
C ALA A 223 0.70 -20.77 20.48
N ALA A 224 0.62 -21.01 21.79
CA ALA A 224 -0.60 -20.82 22.60
C ALA A 224 -0.89 -19.34 22.96
N ILE A 225 0.12 -18.46 22.96
CA ILE A 225 0.01 -17.05 23.38
C ILE A 225 -0.16 -16.09 22.16
N SER A 226 -0.11 -16.61 20.93
CA SER A 226 -0.09 -15.77 19.71
C SER A 226 -1.43 -15.05 19.45
N PRO A 227 -1.44 -13.70 19.30
CA PRO A 227 -2.60 -12.97 18.78
C PRO A 227 -2.74 -13.15 17.24
N PRO A 228 -3.92 -12.88 16.65
CA PRO A 228 -4.20 -13.26 15.27
C PRO A 228 -3.26 -12.59 14.24
N THR A 229 -2.56 -13.48 13.54
CA THR A 229 -2.02 -13.48 12.16
C THR A 229 -1.01 -12.43 11.69
N ASN A 230 -0.97 -11.19 12.20
CA ASN A 230 0.00 -10.20 11.66
C ASN A 230 1.24 -9.96 12.55
N VAL A 231 1.14 -10.25 13.86
CA VAL A 231 2.26 -10.13 14.81
C VAL A 231 3.18 -11.37 14.76
N HIS A 232 2.66 -12.48 14.24
CA HIS A 232 3.34 -13.78 14.23
C HIS A 232 4.64 -13.76 13.40
N HIS A 233 4.66 -13.07 12.25
CA HIS A 233 5.84 -13.04 11.38
C HIS A 233 7.01 -12.26 12.00
N GLN A 234 6.74 -11.12 12.65
CA GLN A 234 7.79 -10.26 13.22
C GLN A 234 8.37 -10.83 14.51
N ILE A 235 7.55 -11.44 15.37
CA ILE A 235 8.04 -12.11 16.58
C ILE A 235 8.86 -13.35 16.22
N LYS A 236 8.43 -14.12 15.21
CA LYS A 236 9.17 -15.30 14.74
C LYS A 236 10.54 -14.91 14.19
N GLU A 237 10.63 -13.85 13.37
CA GLU A 237 11.90 -13.30 12.89
C GLU A 237 12.81 -12.79 14.01
N PHE A 238 12.26 -12.09 15.01
CA PHE A 238 13.03 -11.61 16.16
C PHE A 238 13.61 -12.77 16.99
N MET A 239 12.78 -13.77 17.30
CA MET A 239 13.21 -14.94 18.06
C MET A 239 14.24 -15.79 17.29
N LEU A 240 14.06 -15.97 15.98
CA LEU A 240 15.03 -16.66 15.13
C LEU A 240 16.39 -15.95 15.14
N ARG A 241 16.41 -14.61 15.08
CA ARG A 241 17.66 -13.83 15.16
C ARG A 241 18.33 -13.90 16.52
N LEU A 242 17.55 -13.95 17.60
CA LEU A 242 18.08 -14.05 18.96
C LEU A 242 18.71 -15.44 19.21
N VAL A 243 18.06 -16.50 18.71
CA VAL A 243 18.57 -17.88 18.78
C VAL A 243 19.79 -18.08 17.89
N TRP A 244 19.78 -17.57 16.65
CA TRP A 244 20.94 -17.68 15.75
C TRP A 244 22.12 -16.81 16.17
N GLY A 245 21.87 -15.65 16.80
CA GLY A 245 22.90 -14.79 17.34
C GLY A 245 23.67 -15.43 18.50
N TYR A 246 22.99 -16.24 19.31
CA TYR A 246 23.60 -16.96 20.43
C TYR A 246 24.51 -18.11 19.96
N GLN A 247 24.15 -18.83 18.88
CA GLN A 247 24.95 -19.93 18.33
C GLN A 247 26.25 -19.50 17.63
N ARG A 248 26.46 -18.21 17.33
CA ARG A 248 27.74 -17.70 16.78
C ARG A 248 28.68 -17.15 17.86
N ALA A 249 28.25 -17.05 19.12
CA ALA A 249 29.01 -16.45 20.21
C ALA A 249 29.52 -17.47 21.25
N THR A 250 29.31 -18.77 21.01
CA THR A 250 29.84 -19.90 21.80
C THR A 250 30.73 -20.76 20.92
#